data_AF-A0A2I0QYP7-F1
#
_entry.id   AF-A0A2I0QYP7-F1
#
_cell.length_a   1.000
_cell.length_b   1.000
_cell.length_c   1.000
_cell.angle_alpha   90.00
_cell.angle_beta   90.00
_cell.angle_gamma   90.00
#
_symmetry.space_group_name_H-M   'P 1'
#
loop_
_entity.id
_entity.type
_entity.pdbx_description
1 polymer ?
#
loop_
_entity_poly.entity_id
_entity_poly.type
_entity_poly.pdbx_seq_one_letter_code
_entity_poly.pdbx_strand_id
1 'polypeptide(L)'
;MITTVIILSIVTVFVIGFVQVYRSHTRVIKKLDFAGEYRNKFVEFVNKYFENYDRWSQSGNFDVKQYVWLTMNVSRIQNYLGLFGKMDYIAPFQTYKVSNYQIVINTIPKFRDGSVKDFDVNSVDDSLLRYIGYLEEFQKETLSNLKNPIIWFREGFREIFSVPIFVLSWFGIISNRTLNSIKESLIYKVVSGLMALITLVSGIVTIIAGYDQTLKFINRILGNE
;
A
#
# COMPACT_ATOMS: atom_id res chain seq x y z
N MET A 1 0.93 41.32 -4.83
CA MET A 1 0.34 40.36 -5.80
C MET A 1 1.25 39.15 -5.99
N ILE A 2 2.53 39.32 -6.29
CA ILE A 2 3.50 38.22 -6.47
C ILE A 2 3.67 37.39 -5.19
N THR A 3 3.84 38.04 -4.03
CA THR A 3 3.95 37.37 -2.72
C THR A 3 2.72 36.51 -2.39
N THR A 4 1.52 37.03 -2.63
CA THR A 4 0.26 36.29 -2.47
C THR A 4 0.20 35.02 -3.32
N VAL A 5 0.60 35.11 -4.59
CA VAL A 5 0.64 33.95 -5.51
C VAL A 5 1.63 32.89 -5.02
N ILE A 6 2.78 33.31 -4.49
CA ILE A 6 3.79 32.40 -3.94
C ILE A 6 3.29 31.70 -2.68
N ILE A 7 2.62 32.42 -1.79
CA ILE A 7 2.04 31.82 -0.58
C ILE A 7 0.98 30.78 -0.96
N LEU A 8 0.08 31.12 -1.89
CA LEU A 8 -0.95 30.21 -2.37
C LEU A 8 -0.36 28.97 -3.06
N SER A 9 0.71 29.12 -3.84
CA SER A 9 1.36 27.98 -4.51
C SER A 9 2.02 27.04 -3.51
N ILE A 10 2.70 27.56 -2.49
CA ILE A 10 3.29 26.76 -1.41
C ILE A 10 2.19 26.00 -0.65
N VAL A 11 1.12 26.69 -0.23
CA VAL A 11 -0.02 26.05 0.46
C VAL A 11 -0.63 24.94 -0.40
N THR A 12 -0.79 25.16 -1.70
CA THR A 12 -1.31 24.15 -2.63
C THR A 12 -0.43 22.90 -2.65
N VAL A 13 0.90 23.05 -2.65
CA VAL A 13 1.85 21.94 -2.60
C VAL A 13 1.65 21.12 -1.31
N PHE A 14 1.53 21.77 -0.16
CA PHE A 14 1.27 21.10 1.11
C PHE A 14 -0.06 20.33 1.11
N VAL A 15 -1.13 20.92 0.56
CA VAL A 15 -2.45 20.27 0.48
C VAL A 15 -2.39 19.03 -0.40
N ILE A 16 -1.80 19.12 -1.60
CA ILE A 16 -1.63 17.98 -2.51
C ILE A 16 -0.85 16.86 -1.81
N GLY A 17 0.25 17.22 -1.15
CA GLY A 17 1.07 16.30 -0.39
C GLY A 17 0.34 15.59 0.73
N PHE A 18 -0.41 16.33 1.54
CA PHE A 18 -1.23 15.78 2.62
C PHE A 18 -2.25 14.77 2.08
N VAL A 19 -2.94 15.11 0.99
CA VAL A 19 -3.91 14.20 0.34
C VAL A 19 -3.23 12.90 -0.11
N GLN A 20 -2.02 12.95 -0.66
CA GLN A 20 -1.29 11.76 -1.08
C GLN A 20 -0.87 10.88 0.11
N VAL A 21 -0.36 11.48 1.18
CA VAL A 21 0.01 10.75 2.40
C VAL A 21 -1.22 10.13 3.05
N TYR A 22 -2.34 10.85 3.10
CA TYR A 22 -3.63 10.36 3.60
C TYR A 22 -4.13 9.15 2.79
N ARG A 23 -4.15 9.24 1.47
CA ARG A 23 -4.51 8.11 0.59
C ARG A 23 -3.59 6.91 0.75
N SER A 24 -2.31 7.13 1.06
CA SER A 24 -1.36 6.05 1.35
C SER A 24 -1.75 5.33 2.65
N HIS A 25 -1.95 6.10 3.73
CA HIS A 25 -2.34 5.55 5.02
C HIS A 25 -3.68 4.79 4.98
N THR A 26 -4.71 5.36 4.37
CA THR A 26 -6.02 4.70 4.22
C THR A 26 -5.92 3.41 3.40
N ARG A 27 -5.03 3.33 2.40
CA ARG A 27 -4.79 2.09 1.65
C ARG A 27 -4.19 0.99 2.53
N VAL A 28 -3.28 1.35 3.44
CA VAL A 28 -2.68 0.38 4.38
C VAL A 28 -3.74 -0.16 5.33
N ILE A 29 -4.57 0.71 5.93
CA ILE A 29 -5.67 0.30 6.81
C ILE A 29 -6.61 -0.67 6.08
N LYS A 30 -7.08 -0.31 4.88
CA LYS A 30 -7.97 -1.19 4.10
C LYS A 30 -7.37 -2.56 3.78
N LYS A 31 -6.05 -2.63 3.57
CA LYS A 31 -5.35 -3.90 3.35
C LYS A 31 -5.24 -4.71 4.64
N LEU A 32 -4.95 -4.05 5.76
CA LEU A 32 -4.85 -4.66 7.08
C LEU A 32 -6.19 -5.25 7.50
N ASP A 33 -7.27 -4.48 7.39
CA ASP A 33 -8.64 -4.92 7.71
C ASP A 33 -9.02 -6.15 6.87
N PHE A 34 -8.80 -6.10 5.55
CA PHE A 34 -9.12 -7.22 4.68
C PHE A 34 -8.25 -8.46 4.95
N ALA A 35 -6.95 -8.29 5.22
CA ALA A 35 -6.07 -9.41 5.55
C ALA A 35 -6.46 -10.05 6.88
N GLY A 36 -6.81 -9.25 7.89
CA GLY A 36 -7.34 -9.71 9.16
C GLY A 36 -8.67 -10.46 9.01
N GLU A 37 -9.62 -9.90 8.26
CA GLU A 37 -10.89 -10.58 7.96
C GLU A 37 -10.66 -11.92 7.25
N TYR A 38 -9.80 -11.94 6.23
CA TYR A 38 -9.48 -13.16 5.50
C TYR A 38 -8.85 -14.22 6.41
N ARG A 39 -7.88 -13.85 7.25
CA ARG A 39 -7.24 -14.75 8.19
C ARG A 39 -8.23 -15.31 9.20
N ASN A 40 -9.08 -14.47 9.79
CA ASN A 40 -10.08 -14.91 10.76
C ASN A 40 -11.04 -15.94 10.15
N LYS A 41 -11.58 -15.65 8.95
CA LYS A 41 -12.43 -16.59 8.22
C LYS A 41 -11.71 -17.88 7.85
N PHE A 42 -10.44 -17.78 7.45
CA PHE A 42 -9.62 -18.95 7.15
C PHE A 42 -9.42 -19.83 8.38
N VAL A 43 -9.05 -19.26 9.52
CA VAL A 43 -8.85 -20.00 10.78
C VAL A 43 -10.16 -20.62 11.27
N GLU A 44 -11.27 -19.88 11.23
CA GLU A 44 -12.61 -20.42 11.55
C GLU A 44 -12.97 -21.62 10.65
N PHE A 45 -12.76 -21.48 9.34
CA PHE A 45 -13.01 -22.54 8.37
C PHE A 45 -12.14 -23.77 8.64
N VAL A 46 -10.85 -23.58 8.88
CA VAL A 46 -9.87 -24.64 9.21
C VAL A 46 -10.28 -25.36 10.49
N ASN A 47 -10.54 -24.62 11.57
CA ASN A 47 -10.89 -25.21 12.86
C ASN A 47 -12.16 -26.06 12.73
N LYS A 48 -13.19 -25.54 12.05
CA LYS A 48 -14.42 -26.28 11.79
C LYS A 48 -14.18 -27.51 10.91
N TYR A 49 -13.38 -27.40 9.86
CA TYR A 49 -13.04 -28.52 9.00
C TYR A 49 -12.37 -29.64 9.80
N PHE A 50 -11.40 -29.30 10.67
CA PHE A 50 -10.64 -30.29 11.44
C PHE A 50 -11.33 -30.82 12.71
N GLU A 51 -12.35 -30.13 13.23
CA GLU A 51 -13.08 -30.54 14.45
C GLU A 51 -13.66 -31.96 14.38
N ASN A 52 -14.19 -32.36 13.21
CA ASN A 52 -14.74 -33.70 12.96
C ASN A 52 -14.01 -34.41 11.81
N TYR A 53 -12.70 -34.19 11.69
CA TYR A 53 -11.93 -34.77 10.58
C TYR A 53 -11.81 -36.28 10.71
N ASP A 54 -12.46 -37.00 9.79
CA ASP A 54 -12.28 -38.43 9.67
C ASP A 54 -11.05 -38.75 8.82
N ARG A 55 -10.05 -39.37 9.46
CA ARG A 55 -8.81 -39.79 8.82
C ARG A 55 -9.00 -40.83 7.73
N TRP A 56 -10.07 -41.63 7.79
CA TRP A 56 -10.36 -42.68 6.81
C TRP A 56 -11.00 -42.13 5.53
N SER A 57 -11.97 -41.23 5.66
CA SER A 57 -12.62 -40.58 4.51
C SER A 57 -11.91 -39.31 4.03
N GLN A 58 -10.88 -38.84 4.75
CA GLN A 58 -10.18 -37.57 4.49
C GLN A 58 -11.14 -36.37 4.38
N SER A 59 -12.26 -36.45 5.11
CA SER A 59 -13.34 -35.48 5.02
C SER A 59 -13.61 -34.86 6.39
N GLY A 60 -13.70 -33.54 6.40
CA GLY A 60 -14.03 -32.73 7.58
C GLY A 60 -15.41 -32.10 7.46
N ASN A 61 -15.80 -31.32 8.48
CA ASN A 61 -17.03 -30.53 8.43
C ASN A 61 -16.84 -29.34 7.48
N PHE A 62 -17.20 -29.55 6.22
CA PHE A 62 -16.96 -28.59 5.15
C PHE A 62 -18.00 -27.47 5.13
N ASP A 63 -17.60 -26.27 5.58
CA ASP A 63 -18.44 -25.08 5.50
C ASP A 63 -18.41 -24.45 4.10
N VAL A 64 -19.42 -24.79 3.30
CA VAL A 64 -19.56 -24.33 1.91
C VAL A 64 -19.58 -22.80 1.82
N LYS A 65 -20.21 -22.10 2.77
CA LYS A 65 -20.35 -20.63 2.72
C LYS A 65 -19.02 -19.93 2.97
N GLN A 66 -18.29 -20.36 4.00
CA GLN A 66 -16.94 -19.89 4.30
C GLN A 66 -15.99 -20.20 3.13
N TYR A 67 -16.04 -21.42 2.61
CA TYR A 67 -15.22 -21.86 1.49
C TYR A 67 -15.44 -21.02 0.23
N VAL A 68 -16.70 -20.75 -0.14
CA VAL A 68 -17.04 -19.91 -1.29
C VAL A 68 -16.49 -18.49 -1.11
N TRP A 69 -16.62 -17.91 0.09
CA TRP A 69 -16.06 -16.59 0.38
C TRP A 69 -14.53 -16.57 0.25
N LEU A 70 -13.83 -17.56 0.82
CA LEU A 70 -12.37 -17.68 0.72
C LEU A 70 -11.94 -17.81 -0.73
N THR A 71 -12.62 -18.67 -1.50
CA THR A 71 -12.35 -18.89 -2.93
C THR A 71 -12.55 -17.62 -3.75
N MET A 72 -13.65 -16.87 -3.55
CA MET A 72 -13.89 -15.61 -4.28
C MET A 72 -12.84 -14.54 -3.97
N ASN A 73 -12.22 -14.59 -2.79
CA ASN A 73 -11.26 -13.59 -2.31
C ASN A 73 -9.80 -14.01 -2.46
N VAL A 74 -9.53 -15.25 -2.90
CA VAL A 74 -8.20 -15.86 -2.87
C VAL A 74 -7.19 -15.13 -3.75
N SER A 75 -7.58 -14.71 -4.95
CA SER A 75 -6.70 -13.96 -5.85
C SER A 75 -6.33 -12.60 -5.27
N ARG A 76 -7.28 -11.94 -4.59
CA ARG A 76 -7.05 -10.62 -3.97
C ARG A 76 -6.04 -10.73 -2.83
N ILE A 77 -6.23 -11.67 -1.90
CA ILE A 77 -5.31 -11.83 -0.78
C ILE A 77 -3.94 -12.33 -1.24
N GLN A 78 -3.88 -13.25 -2.20
CA GLN A 78 -2.62 -13.74 -2.76
C GLN A 78 -1.79 -12.62 -3.41
N ASN A 79 -2.46 -11.69 -4.11
CA ASN A 79 -1.82 -10.51 -4.67
C ASN A 79 -1.32 -9.55 -3.59
N TYR A 80 -2.08 -9.39 -2.49
CA TYR A 80 -1.66 -8.55 -1.36
C TYR A 80 -0.45 -9.12 -0.63
N LEU A 81 -0.43 -10.43 -0.41
CA LEU A 81 0.68 -11.16 0.22
C LEU A 81 1.98 -11.01 -0.56
N GLY A 82 1.93 -10.94 -1.89
CA GLY A 82 3.12 -10.73 -2.73
C GLY A 82 4.19 -11.80 -2.46
N LEU A 83 5.32 -11.39 -1.91
CA LEU A 83 6.41 -12.30 -1.52
C LEU A 83 6.08 -13.16 -0.30
N PHE A 84 5.29 -12.67 0.65
CA PHE A 84 4.91 -13.43 1.86
C PHE A 84 4.05 -14.65 1.54
N GLY A 85 3.31 -14.61 0.43
CA GLY A 85 2.41 -15.68 0.00
C GLY A 85 3.03 -16.59 -1.06
N LYS A 86 4.33 -16.46 -1.33
CA LYS A 86 5.06 -17.30 -2.27
C LYS A 86 6.16 -18.03 -1.54
N MET A 87 6.36 -19.28 -1.90
CA MET A 87 7.51 -20.03 -1.43
C MET A 87 8.09 -20.89 -2.54
N ASP A 88 9.31 -21.31 -2.29
CA ASP A 88 9.95 -22.35 -3.05
C ASP A 88 9.53 -23.70 -2.46
N TYR A 89 8.81 -24.50 -3.24
CA TYR A 89 8.21 -25.74 -2.78
C TYR A 89 8.88 -26.96 -3.39
N ILE A 90 9.16 -27.98 -2.57
CA ILE A 90 9.60 -29.29 -3.03
C ILE A 90 8.54 -30.29 -2.57
N ALA A 91 7.92 -30.98 -3.52
CA ALA A 91 6.93 -32.00 -3.18
C ALA A 91 7.61 -33.22 -2.53
N PRO A 92 6.92 -33.94 -1.62
CA PRO A 92 7.46 -35.17 -1.04
C PRO A 92 7.93 -36.13 -2.13
N PHE A 93 9.13 -36.71 -1.95
CA PHE A 93 9.74 -37.67 -2.88
C PHE A 93 10.09 -37.11 -4.27
N GLN A 94 10.07 -35.79 -4.45
CA GLN A 94 10.53 -35.12 -5.67
C GLN A 94 11.88 -34.43 -5.45
N THR A 95 12.74 -34.44 -6.46
CA THR A 95 14.03 -33.73 -6.46
C THR A 95 13.95 -32.36 -7.12
N TYR A 96 12.85 -32.06 -7.81
CA TYR A 96 12.65 -30.78 -8.47
C TYR A 96 11.91 -29.78 -7.59
N LYS A 97 12.29 -28.52 -7.72
CA LYS A 97 11.80 -27.38 -6.94
C LYS A 97 10.79 -26.59 -7.78
N VAL A 98 9.60 -26.40 -7.25
CA VAL A 98 8.59 -25.49 -7.81
C VAL A 98 8.83 -24.10 -7.22
N SER A 99 9.44 -23.23 -8.02
CA SER A 99 9.67 -21.84 -7.63
C SER A 99 8.38 -21.02 -7.71
N ASN A 100 8.24 -20.01 -6.84
CA ASN A 100 7.08 -19.10 -6.80
C ASN A 100 5.72 -19.80 -6.56
N TYR A 101 5.72 -20.90 -5.80
CA TYR A 101 4.48 -21.58 -5.42
C TYR A 101 3.60 -20.64 -4.60
N GLN A 102 2.39 -20.39 -5.10
CA GLN A 102 1.42 -19.50 -4.46
C GLN A 102 0.65 -20.27 -3.38
N ILE A 103 0.92 -19.94 -2.12
CA ILE A 103 0.50 -20.75 -0.98
C ILE A 103 -1.03 -20.77 -0.87
N VAL A 104 -1.68 -19.60 -0.85
CA VAL A 104 -3.11 -19.52 -0.54
C VAL A 104 -3.97 -20.05 -1.69
N ILE A 105 -3.66 -19.66 -2.93
CA ILE A 105 -4.40 -20.12 -4.12
C ILE A 105 -4.39 -21.64 -4.25
N ASN A 106 -3.25 -22.27 -3.94
CA ASN A 106 -3.12 -23.71 -4.09
C ASN A 106 -3.60 -24.49 -2.87
N THR A 107 -3.70 -23.87 -1.69
CA THR A 107 -4.21 -24.53 -0.48
C THR A 107 -5.73 -24.59 -0.43
N ILE A 108 -6.46 -23.53 -0.83
CA ILE A 108 -7.93 -23.50 -0.73
C ILE A 108 -8.60 -24.69 -1.44
N PRO A 109 -8.25 -25.07 -2.68
CA PRO A 109 -8.87 -26.22 -3.35
C PRO A 109 -8.64 -27.56 -2.64
N LYS A 110 -7.52 -27.74 -1.92
CA LYS A 110 -7.17 -29.00 -1.25
C LYS A 110 -8.17 -29.42 -0.18
N PHE A 111 -8.89 -28.47 0.42
CA PHE A 111 -9.97 -28.77 1.37
C PHE A 111 -11.17 -29.44 0.71
N ARG A 112 -11.43 -29.16 -0.57
CA ARG A 112 -12.52 -29.79 -1.32
C ARG A 112 -12.19 -31.25 -1.65
N ASP A 113 -10.92 -31.48 -1.99
CA ASP A 113 -10.45 -32.79 -2.46
C ASP A 113 -9.92 -33.68 -1.32
N GLY A 114 -10.01 -33.23 -0.05
CA GLY A 114 -9.51 -33.95 1.13
C GLY A 114 -7.99 -34.08 1.22
N SER A 115 -7.25 -33.47 0.29
CA SER A 115 -5.78 -33.60 0.17
C SER A 115 -4.99 -32.60 1.02
N VAL A 116 -5.69 -31.75 1.78
CA VAL A 116 -5.09 -30.72 2.63
C VAL A 116 -4.27 -31.35 3.76
N LYS A 117 -3.07 -30.84 3.98
CA LYS A 117 -2.17 -31.27 5.07
C LYS A 117 -1.94 -30.13 6.06
N ASP A 118 -1.49 -30.47 7.26
CA ASP A 118 -1.12 -29.49 8.29
C ASP A 118 -0.13 -28.45 7.77
N PHE A 119 0.84 -28.88 6.97
CA PHE A 119 1.80 -27.98 6.32
C PHE A 119 1.11 -26.93 5.43
N ASP A 120 0.08 -27.30 4.68
CA ASP A 120 -0.64 -26.38 3.79
C ASP A 120 -1.39 -25.31 4.59
N VAL A 121 -2.02 -25.73 5.68
CA VAL A 121 -2.78 -24.87 6.59
C VAL A 121 -1.86 -23.90 7.32
N ASN A 122 -0.81 -24.42 7.96
CA ASN A 122 0.16 -23.64 8.71
C ASN A 122 0.91 -22.67 7.81
N SER A 123 1.23 -23.07 6.57
CA SER A 123 1.87 -22.16 5.60
C SER A 123 0.97 -20.98 5.24
N VAL A 124 -0.34 -21.19 5.07
CA VAL A 124 -1.28 -20.09 4.82
C VAL A 124 -1.38 -19.18 6.03
N ASP A 125 -1.54 -19.73 7.24
CA ASP A 125 -1.67 -18.91 8.45
C ASP A 125 -0.41 -18.10 8.74
N ASP A 126 0.78 -18.72 8.63
CA ASP A 126 2.06 -18.06 8.79
C ASP A 126 2.25 -16.92 7.77
N SER A 127 1.91 -17.17 6.50
CA SER A 127 1.98 -16.14 5.45
C SER A 127 1.08 -14.95 5.76
N LEU A 128 -0.17 -15.20 6.20
CA LEU A 128 -1.12 -14.16 6.57
C LEU A 128 -0.66 -13.40 7.81
N LEU A 129 -0.20 -14.10 8.85
CA LEU A 129 0.26 -13.51 10.11
C LEU A 129 1.48 -12.61 9.88
N ARG A 130 2.48 -13.07 9.12
CA ARG A 130 3.67 -12.27 8.76
C ARG A 130 3.28 -11.03 7.97
N TYR A 131 2.33 -11.17 7.04
CA TYR A 131 1.87 -10.03 6.25
C TYR A 131 1.09 -9.01 7.08
N ILE A 132 0.23 -9.47 8.00
CA ILE A 132 -0.49 -8.60 8.95
C ILE A 132 0.52 -7.85 9.81
N GLY A 133 1.51 -8.53 10.40
CA GLY A 133 2.55 -7.87 11.19
C GLY A 133 3.36 -6.85 10.39
N TYR A 134 3.66 -7.13 9.12
CA TYR A 134 4.25 -6.15 8.21
C TYR A 134 3.34 -4.92 7.99
N LEU A 135 2.04 -5.13 7.77
CA LEU A 135 1.08 -4.05 7.56
C LEU A 135 0.88 -3.19 8.82
N GLU A 136 0.89 -3.78 10.01
CA GLU A 136 0.82 -3.06 11.28
C GLU A 136 2.03 -2.13 11.46
N GLU A 137 3.24 -2.62 11.15
CA GLU A 137 4.44 -1.78 11.22
C GLU A 137 4.39 -0.66 10.17
N PHE A 138 3.97 -0.99 8.96
CA PHE A 138 3.81 0.00 7.89
C PHE A 138 2.69 1.02 8.17
N GLN A 139 1.67 0.63 8.93
CA GLN A 139 0.63 1.55 9.41
C GLN A 139 1.22 2.59 10.37
N LYS A 140 2.09 2.19 11.29
CA LYS A 140 2.78 3.12 12.21
C LYS A 140 3.63 4.12 11.44
N GLU A 141 4.38 3.66 10.44
CA GLU A 141 5.17 4.52 9.57
C GLU A 141 4.28 5.54 8.84
N THR A 142 3.22 5.07 8.17
CA THR A 142 2.32 5.96 7.41
C THR A 142 1.55 6.94 8.31
N LEU A 143 1.23 6.54 9.54
CA LEU A 143 0.63 7.44 10.54
C LEU A 143 1.62 8.52 11.01
N SER A 144 2.89 8.18 11.18
CA SER A 144 3.94 9.17 11.47
C SER A 144 4.09 10.17 10.33
N ASN A 145 4.07 9.68 9.09
CA ASN A 145 4.13 10.52 7.89
C ASN A 145 2.94 11.49 7.81
N LEU A 146 1.76 11.09 8.29
CA LEU A 146 0.59 11.97 8.36
C LEU A 146 0.74 13.14 9.31
N LYS A 147 1.66 13.10 10.27
CA LYS A 147 1.90 14.20 11.21
C LYS A 147 3.06 15.09 10.81
N ASN A 148 3.79 14.72 9.75
CA ASN A 148 5.02 15.39 9.35
C ASN A 148 4.80 16.32 8.13
N PRO A 149 4.76 17.65 8.32
CA PRO A 149 4.52 18.60 7.24
C PRO A 149 5.65 18.63 6.20
N ILE A 150 6.90 18.31 6.59
CA ILE A 150 8.03 18.22 5.64
C ILE A 150 7.78 17.08 4.64
N ILE A 151 7.19 15.97 5.11
CA ILE A 151 6.82 14.85 4.24
C ILE A 151 5.68 15.26 3.31
N TRP A 152 4.69 16.03 3.79
CA TRP A 152 3.63 16.53 2.93
C TRP A 152 4.22 17.40 1.81
N PHE A 153 5.08 18.37 2.14
CA PHE A 153 5.72 19.22 1.13
C PHE A 153 6.48 18.39 0.09
N ARG A 154 7.28 17.42 0.54
CA ARG A 154 8.04 16.51 -0.33
C ARG A 154 7.14 15.73 -1.28
N GLU A 155 6.09 15.09 -0.77
CA GLU A 155 5.17 14.31 -1.61
C GLU A 155 4.34 15.20 -2.54
N GLY A 156 3.95 16.39 -2.10
CA GLY A 156 3.26 17.37 -2.92
C GLY A 156 4.10 17.81 -4.11
N PHE A 157 5.37 18.15 -3.87
CA PHE A 157 6.30 18.54 -4.92
C PHE A 157 6.57 17.39 -5.89
N ARG A 158 6.76 16.17 -5.36
CA ARG A 158 6.98 14.96 -6.16
C ARG A 158 5.81 14.67 -7.11
N GLU A 159 4.58 14.95 -6.67
CA GLU A 159 3.39 14.77 -7.50
C GLU A 159 3.28 15.84 -8.58
N ILE A 160 3.52 17.12 -8.25
CA ILE A 160 3.55 18.21 -9.24
C ILE A 160 4.62 17.96 -10.31
N PHE A 161 5.82 17.56 -9.88
CA PHE A 161 6.94 17.26 -10.78
C PHE A 161 6.65 16.05 -11.69
N SER A 162 5.67 15.22 -11.32
CA SER A 162 5.29 14.06 -12.11
C SER A 162 4.29 14.34 -13.21
N VAL A 163 3.65 15.52 -13.20
CA VAL A 163 2.60 15.90 -14.16
C VAL A 163 3.07 15.73 -15.61
N PRO A 164 4.28 16.16 -16.03
CA PRO A 164 4.71 15.96 -17.41
C PRO A 164 4.78 14.48 -17.80
N ILE A 165 5.30 13.62 -16.90
CA ILE A 165 5.42 12.18 -17.13
C ILE A 165 4.04 11.51 -17.13
N PHE A 166 3.14 11.98 -16.28
CA PHE A 166 1.75 11.54 -16.26
C PHE A 166 1.05 11.87 -17.58
N VAL A 167 1.26 13.07 -18.13
CA VAL A 167 0.71 13.47 -19.44
C VAL A 167 1.20 12.54 -20.55
N LEU A 168 2.48 12.15 -20.56
CA LEU A 168 3.00 11.16 -21.51
C LEU A 168 2.28 9.80 -21.37
N SER A 169 2.02 9.38 -20.13
CA SER A 169 1.30 8.13 -19.87
C SER A 169 -0.16 8.21 -20.31
N TRP A 170 -0.80 9.37 -20.13
CA TRP A 170 -2.19 9.60 -20.54
C TRP A 170 -2.34 9.58 -22.06
N PHE A 171 -1.40 10.17 -22.79
CA PHE A 171 -1.36 10.06 -24.25
C PHE A 171 -0.99 8.65 -24.76
N GLY A 172 -0.74 7.69 -23.87
CA GLY A 172 -0.38 6.33 -24.24
C GLY A 172 1.04 6.20 -24.80
N ILE A 173 1.86 7.25 -24.69
CA ILE A 173 3.26 7.24 -25.14
C ILE A 173 4.09 6.29 -24.26
N ILE A 174 3.78 6.27 -22.96
CA ILE A 174 4.38 5.33 -22.01
C ILE A 174 3.29 4.55 -21.26
N SER A 175 3.63 3.37 -20.76
CA SER A 175 2.72 2.58 -19.94
C SER A 175 2.65 3.10 -18.50
N ASN A 176 1.54 2.83 -17.80
CA ASN A 176 1.42 3.10 -16.36
C ASN A 176 2.50 2.39 -15.52
N ARG A 177 2.98 1.22 -15.98
CA ARG A 177 4.09 0.50 -15.35
C ARG A 177 5.38 1.31 -15.46
N THR A 178 5.65 1.87 -16.63
CA THR A 178 6.82 2.72 -16.89
C THR A 178 6.75 4.01 -16.04
N LEU A 179 5.60 4.67 -16.00
CA LEU A 179 5.37 5.85 -15.15
C LEU A 179 5.69 5.55 -13.68
N ASN A 180 5.15 4.46 -13.14
CA ASN A 180 5.38 4.07 -11.74
C ASN A 180 6.85 3.73 -11.49
N SER A 181 7.50 3.00 -12.42
CA SER A 181 8.93 2.69 -12.31
C SER A 181 9.81 3.95 -12.29
N ILE A 182 9.47 4.97 -13.10
CA ILE A 182 10.18 6.26 -13.08
C ILE A 182 9.95 6.97 -11.76
N LYS A 183 8.69 7.09 -11.32
CA LYS A 183 8.32 7.74 -10.05
C LYS A 183 9.05 7.09 -8.87
N GLU A 184 9.19 5.77 -8.85
CA GLU A 184 9.81 5.02 -7.76
C GLU A 184 11.34 5.01 -7.79
N SER A 185 11.94 5.37 -8.93
CA SER A 185 13.40 5.40 -9.09
C SER A 185 14.07 6.37 -8.10
N LEU A 186 15.28 6.00 -7.65
CA LEU A 186 16.09 6.84 -6.76
C LEU A 186 16.45 8.17 -7.42
N ILE A 187 16.78 8.16 -8.71
CA ILE A 187 17.12 9.37 -9.48
C ILE A 187 15.97 10.37 -9.44
N TYR A 188 14.75 9.92 -9.72
CA TYR A 188 13.57 10.78 -9.69
C TYR A 188 13.32 11.35 -8.28
N LYS A 189 13.45 10.53 -7.23
CA LYS A 189 13.31 10.96 -5.83
C LYS A 189 14.33 12.03 -5.45
N VAL A 190 15.59 11.87 -5.85
CA VAL A 190 16.66 12.83 -5.54
C VAL A 190 16.45 14.15 -6.30
N VAL A 191 16.20 14.09 -7.61
CA VAL A 191 16.01 15.31 -8.43
C VAL A 191 14.78 16.10 -7.97
N SER A 192 13.65 15.41 -7.75
CA SER A 192 12.44 16.07 -7.24
C SER A 192 12.65 16.67 -5.84
N GLY A 193 13.40 15.99 -4.96
CA GLY A 193 13.76 16.52 -3.65
C GLY A 193 14.65 17.77 -3.70
N LEU A 194 15.67 17.78 -4.55
CA LEU A 194 16.54 18.96 -4.74
C LEU A 194 15.76 20.16 -5.30
N MET A 195 14.92 19.91 -6.30
CA MET A 195 14.05 20.95 -6.87
C MET A 195 13.06 21.49 -5.83
N ALA A 196 12.53 20.64 -4.95
CA ALA A 196 11.67 21.06 -3.86
C ALA A 196 12.40 22.00 -2.89
N LEU A 197 13.65 21.69 -2.53
CA LEU A 197 14.47 22.54 -1.65
C LEU A 197 14.78 23.89 -2.28
N ILE A 198 15.21 23.92 -3.54
CA ILE A 198 15.50 25.16 -4.27
C ILE A 198 14.24 26.05 -4.33
N THR A 199 13.09 25.45 -4.66
CA THR A 199 11.81 26.16 -4.73
C THR A 199 11.39 26.71 -3.36
N LEU A 200 11.60 25.94 -2.29
CA LEU A 200 11.28 26.37 -0.94
C LEU A 200 12.16 27.54 -0.48
N VAL A 201 13.47 27.46 -0.68
CA VAL A 201 14.41 28.54 -0.31
C VAL A 201 14.10 29.80 -1.13
N SER A 202 13.89 29.66 -2.43
CA SER A 202 13.52 30.78 -3.30
C SER A 202 12.20 31.43 -2.88
N GLY A 203 11.20 30.61 -2.52
CA GLY A 203 9.92 31.09 -1.98
C GLY A 203 10.10 31.87 -0.67
N ILE A 204 10.89 31.36 0.27
CA ILE A 204 11.18 32.02 1.55
C ILE A 204 11.87 33.37 1.33
N VAL A 205 12.92 33.40 0.51
CA VAL A 205 13.65 34.65 0.19
C VAL A 205 12.70 35.68 -0.41
N THR A 206 11.80 35.26 -1.29
CA THR A 206 10.83 36.16 -1.92
C THR A 206 9.79 36.69 -0.93
N ILE A 207 9.35 35.86 0.02
CA ILE A 207 8.44 36.28 1.10
C ILE A 207 9.11 37.31 2.02
N ILE A 208 10.37 37.08 2.39
CA ILE A 208 11.16 37.99 3.23
C ILE A 208 11.38 39.32 2.51
N ALA A 209 11.78 39.29 1.24
CA ALA A 209 11.97 40.50 0.44
C ALA A 209 10.68 41.31 0.26
N GLY A 210 9.52 40.66 0.26
CA GLY A 210 8.20 41.28 0.14
C GLY A 210 7.43 41.44 1.46
N TYR A 211 8.13 41.52 2.60
CA TYR A 211 7.57 41.46 3.96
C TYR A 211 6.29 42.30 4.17
N ASP A 212 6.30 43.58 3.80
CA ASP A 212 5.16 44.48 4.01
C ASP A 212 3.90 44.02 3.24
N GLN A 213 4.10 43.46 2.05
CA GLN A 213 2.99 42.93 1.24
C GLN A 213 2.46 41.63 1.85
N THR A 214 3.34 40.81 2.41
CA THR A 214 2.99 39.58 3.13
C THR A 214 2.15 39.89 4.37
N LEU A 215 2.53 40.88 5.18
CA LEU A 215 1.78 41.29 6.37
C LEU A 215 0.38 41.80 6.02
N LYS A 216 0.27 42.69 5.02
CA LYS A 216 -1.03 43.18 4.53
C LYS A 216 -1.94 42.04 4.10
N PHE A 217 -1.40 41.05 3.40
CA PHE A 217 -2.16 39.88 2.97
C PHE A 217 -2.65 39.03 4.14
N ILE A 218 -1.81 38.77 5.14
CA ILE A 218 -2.19 38.00 6.34
C ILE A 218 -3.29 38.72 7.12
N ASN A 219 -3.14 40.03 7.36
CA ASN A 219 -4.14 40.82 8.08
C ASN A 219 -5.50 40.81 7.39
N ARG A 220 -5.52 40.86 6.05
CA ARG A 220 -6.73 40.74 5.25
C ARG A 220 -7.42 39.38 5.39
N ILE A 221 -6.65 38.28 5.50
CA ILE A 221 -7.21 36.94 5.74
C ILE A 221 -7.77 36.82 7.16
N LEU A 222 -7.07 37.36 8.15
CA LEU A 222 -7.47 37.29 9.55
C LEU A 222 -8.63 38.25 9.91
N GLY A 223 -9.03 39.12 8.97
CA GLY A 223 -10.11 40.11 9.20
C GLY A 223 -9.69 41.26 10.12
N ASN A 224 -8.39 41.53 10.23
CA ASN A 224 -7.83 42.61 11.06
C ASN A 224 -7.65 43.92 10.25
N GLU A 225 -8.49 44.17 9.25
CA GLU A 225 -8.55 45.46 8.53
C GLU A 225 -9.39 46.48 9.29
#